data_AF-A0A7W5GYN6-F1
#
_entry.id   AF-A0A7W5GYN6-F1
#
_cell.length_a   1.000
_cell.length_b   1.000
_cell.length_c   1.000
_cell.angle_alpha   90.00
_cell.angle_beta   90.00
_cell.angle_gamma   90.00
#
_symmetry.space_group_name_H-M   'P 1'
#
loop_
_entity.id
_entity.type
_entity.pdbx_description
1 polymer ?
#
loop_
_entity_poly.entity_id
_entity_poly.type
_entity_poly.pdbx_seq_one_letter_code
_entity_poly.pdbx_strand_id
1 'polypeptide(L)'
;MNENVIKNLHLYDELLTSFKLIEIGFGEFQNMDVENDFYHLPFQLLSSGFERLMKCHICFGVHETTGKYPEFMELKKCGGSNGHDLGELKKNILSSHFKTNDIPVLKEDHDFLRNSTELDRLIYLLSEFGKFARYHNFDVVTANKKPSINVKSLWEEYESGILTSDPNLMKKIENIELHKEVINTIQRRIIIILEKFVRSIGRQFTMGKLGAIALQYSSVYHPFIMLRDEELGTKNYRETTTRYKTNSKKPHKRNIKDEIDIKFNNNYAHQHIRKDEFEGDWPFYHEEVIIECRDDHWCIVTIEGQDYALNGAAQGKYKLEAVHDAGMAILGKSISPFIDMALNLKKDKNAQQ
;
A
#
# COMPACT_ATOMS: atom_id res chain seq x y z
N MET A 1 2.00 37.75 17.45
CA MET A 1 1.28 36.46 17.37
C MET A 1 1.69 35.65 18.59
N ASN A 2 0.76 35.02 19.33
CA ASN A 2 1.11 34.23 20.53
C ASN A 2 2.05 33.08 20.13
N GLU A 3 3.16 32.89 20.84
CA GLU A 3 4.19 31.88 20.54
C GLU A 3 3.60 30.47 20.41
N ASN A 4 2.59 30.14 21.22
CA ASN A 4 1.90 28.86 21.15
C ASN A 4 1.09 28.69 19.87
N VAL A 5 0.52 29.78 19.32
CA VAL A 5 -0.21 29.73 18.04
C VAL A 5 0.76 29.40 16.90
N ILE A 6 1.96 29.98 16.90
CA ILE A 6 3.00 29.68 15.90
C ILE A 6 3.43 28.21 15.99
N LYS A 7 3.68 27.70 17.22
CA LYS A 7 4.05 26.30 17.43
C LYS A 7 2.95 25.34 16.96
N ASN A 8 1.68 25.66 17.25
CA ASN A 8 0.54 24.86 16.78
C ASN A 8 0.47 24.78 15.24
N LEU A 9 0.68 25.91 14.56
CA LEU A 9 0.68 25.96 13.09
C LEU A 9 1.81 25.11 12.49
N HIS A 10 3.03 25.24 13.01
CA HIS A 10 4.14 24.40 12.55
C HIS A 10 3.91 22.91 12.80
N LEU A 11 3.33 22.56 13.95
CA LEU A 11 3.01 21.17 14.25
C LEU A 11 1.90 20.62 13.34
N TYR A 12 0.95 21.46 12.95
CA TYR A 12 -0.06 21.11 11.95
C TYR A 12 0.56 20.91 10.55
N ASP A 13 1.48 21.78 10.13
CA ASP A 13 2.20 21.62 8.86
C ASP A 13 3.04 20.33 8.81
N GLU A 14 3.65 19.97 9.95
CA GLU A 14 4.36 18.70 10.13
C GLU A 14 3.43 17.50 9.99
N LEU A 15 2.22 17.58 10.57
CA LEU A 15 1.19 16.54 10.45
C LEU A 15 0.64 16.41 9.02
N LEU A 16 0.46 17.53 8.31
CA LEU A 16 0.07 17.51 6.90
C LEU A 16 1.16 16.90 6.02
N THR A 17 2.42 17.24 6.31
CA THR A 17 3.58 16.70 5.60
C THR A 17 3.71 15.21 5.84
N SER A 18 3.55 14.75 7.07
CA SER A 18 3.58 13.31 7.40
C SER A 18 2.52 12.53 6.64
N PHE A 19 1.28 13.05 6.60
CA PHE A 19 0.19 12.43 5.86
C PHE A 19 0.51 12.27 4.36
N LYS A 20 0.95 13.36 3.71
CA LYS A 20 1.32 13.33 2.29
C LYS A 20 2.46 12.36 1.98
N LEU A 21 3.49 12.35 2.83
CA LEU A 21 4.63 11.43 2.67
C LEU A 21 4.20 9.97 2.78
N ILE A 22 3.27 9.66 3.68
CA ILE A 22 2.72 8.31 3.83
C ILE A 22 1.91 7.92 2.59
N GLU A 23 0.98 8.77 2.13
CA GLU A 23 0.17 8.46 0.94
C GLU A 23 1.02 8.27 -0.31
N ILE A 24 1.97 9.18 -0.57
CA ILE A 24 2.87 9.06 -1.73
C ILE A 24 3.79 7.85 -1.54
N GLY A 25 4.26 7.58 -0.32
CA GLY A 25 5.07 6.41 0.00
C GLY A 25 4.34 5.11 -0.32
N PHE A 26 3.06 4.99 0.03
CA PHE A 26 2.22 3.85 -0.37
C PHE A 26 2.01 3.79 -1.88
N GLY A 27 1.79 4.92 -2.55
CA GLY A 27 1.63 4.98 -4.00
C GLY A 27 2.87 4.51 -4.76
N GLU A 28 4.05 5.00 -4.37
CA GLU A 28 5.33 4.58 -4.95
C GLU A 28 5.63 3.11 -4.67
N PHE A 29 5.23 2.60 -3.50
CA PHE A 29 5.35 1.19 -3.16
C PHE A 29 4.45 0.31 -4.04
N GLN A 30 3.21 0.75 -4.30
CA GLN A 30 2.28 0.07 -5.22
C GLN A 30 2.71 0.14 -6.70
N ASN A 31 3.63 1.05 -7.05
CA ASN A 31 4.20 1.18 -8.40
C ASN A 31 5.43 0.29 -8.63
N MET A 32 5.86 -0.48 -7.63
CA MET A 32 6.96 -1.43 -7.80
C MET A 32 6.50 -2.66 -8.59
N ASP A 33 7.36 -3.17 -9.45
CA ASP A 33 7.14 -4.39 -10.24
C ASP A 33 8.50 -5.10 -10.47
N VAL A 34 8.52 -6.17 -11.28
CA VAL A 34 9.75 -6.93 -11.56
C VAL A 34 10.83 -6.06 -12.23
N GLU A 35 10.43 -5.07 -13.04
CA GLU A 35 11.35 -4.19 -13.76
C GLU A 35 11.79 -2.99 -12.91
N ASN A 36 10.95 -2.58 -11.96
CA ASN A 36 11.15 -1.46 -11.06
C ASN A 36 11.15 -1.93 -9.59
N ASP A 37 12.29 -2.48 -9.17
CA ASP A 37 12.58 -2.94 -7.80
C ASP A 37 13.09 -1.80 -6.87
N PHE A 38 12.92 -0.53 -7.26
CA PHE A 38 13.51 0.61 -6.56
C PHE A 38 12.76 0.97 -5.25
N TYR A 39 12.92 0.14 -4.22
CA TYR A 39 12.33 0.32 -2.89
C TYR A 39 12.88 1.56 -2.14
N HIS A 40 14.00 2.14 -2.59
CA HIS A 40 14.66 3.27 -1.92
C HIS A 40 13.74 4.50 -1.80
N LEU A 41 12.99 4.85 -2.85
CA LEU A 41 12.07 5.98 -2.81
C LEU A 41 10.90 5.77 -1.83
N PRO A 42 10.09 4.69 -1.93
CA PRO A 42 9.01 4.47 -0.99
C PRO A 42 9.51 4.34 0.45
N PHE A 43 10.69 3.74 0.69
CA PHE A 43 11.26 3.65 2.03
C PHE A 43 11.64 5.02 2.60
N GLN A 44 12.24 5.90 1.79
CA GLN A 44 12.56 7.26 2.19
C GLN A 44 11.30 8.05 2.60
N LEU A 45 10.23 7.92 1.81
CA LEU A 45 8.97 8.61 2.03
C LEU A 45 8.27 8.08 3.29
N LEU A 46 8.12 6.75 3.41
CA LEU A 46 7.43 6.11 4.53
C LEU A 46 8.20 6.31 5.85
N SER A 47 9.53 6.14 5.85
CA SER A 47 10.37 6.37 7.02
C SER A 47 10.20 7.80 7.55
N SER A 48 10.29 8.80 6.66
CA SER A 48 10.10 10.20 7.05
C SER A 48 8.68 10.53 7.47
N GLY A 49 7.67 9.97 6.78
CA GLY A 49 6.26 10.16 7.10
C GLY A 49 5.90 9.61 8.47
N PHE A 50 6.32 8.37 8.78
CA PHE A 50 6.07 7.75 10.09
C PHE A 50 6.84 8.44 11.22
N GLU A 51 8.09 8.85 10.99
CA GLU A 51 8.84 9.62 11.99
C GLU A 51 8.11 10.90 12.37
N ARG A 52 7.67 11.68 11.38
CA ARG A 52 6.94 12.94 11.60
C ARG A 52 5.60 12.72 12.29
N LEU A 53 4.82 11.73 11.88
CA LEU A 53 3.55 11.37 12.53
C LEU A 53 3.78 11.07 14.02
N MET A 54 4.76 10.21 14.34
CA MET A 54 5.03 9.82 15.72
C MET A 54 5.57 10.98 16.56
N LYS A 55 6.43 11.83 16.01
CA LYS A 55 6.90 13.03 16.69
C LYS A 55 5.76 14.02 16.95
N CYS A 56 4.85 14.21 15.98
CA CYS A 56 3.66 15.02 16.18
C CYS A 56 2.78 14.47 17.31
N HIS A 57 2.55 13.16 17.31
CA HIS A 57 1.81 12.48 18.36
C HIS A 57 2.41 12.74 19.75
N ILE A 58 3.72 12.59 19.89
CA ILE A 58 4.44 12.86 21.15
C ILE A 58 4.31 14.34 21.55
N CYS A 59 4.51 15.27 20.62
CA CYS A 59 4.35 16.70 20.90
C CYS A 59 2.96 17.05 21.43
N PHE A 60 1.89 16.52 20.81
CA PHE A 60 0.54 16.71 21.32
C PHE A 60 0.33 16.09 22.69
N GLY A 61 0.80 14.86 22.90
CA GLY A 61 0.66 14.15 24.17
C GLY A 61 1.39 14.85 25.32
N VAL A 62 2.60 15.36 25.09
CA VAL A 62 3.37 16.13 26.09
C VAL A 62 2.71 17.48 26.36
N HIS A 63 2.21 18.16 25.33
CA HIS A 63 1.50 19.42 25.50
C HIS A 63 0.23 19.26 26.33
N GLU A 64 -0.56 18.21 26.08
CA GLU A 64 -1.78 17.93 26.85
C GLU A 64 -1.48 17.68 28.34
N THR A 65 -0.39 16.99 28.66
CA THR A 65 -0.06 16.65 30.06
C THR A 65 0.66 17.76 30.81
N THR A 66 1.46 18.58 30.13
CA THR A 66 2.34 19.58 30.77
C THR A 66 1.96 21.03 30.49
N GLY A 67 1.09 21.27 29.50
CA GLY A 67 0.79 22.61 28.97
C GLY A 67 1.92 23.22 28.14
N LYS A 68 2.98 22.46 27.81
CA LYS A 68 4.14 22.90 27.02
C LYS A 68 4.53 21.87 25.98
N TYR A 69 5.03 22.32 24.84
CA TYR A 69 5.66 21.43 23.86
C TYR A 69 7.03 20.95 24.36
N PRO A 70 7.48 19.73 23.95
CA PRO A 70 8.77 19.22 24.35
C PRO A 70 9.90 20.08 23.81
N GLU A 71 10.96 20.22 24.58
CA GLU A 71 12.21 20.82 24.13
C GLU A 71 12.89 19.91 23.09
N PHE A 72 13.75 20.49 22.25
CA PHE A 72 14.44 19.76 21.17
C PHE A 72 15.13 18.47 21.66
N MET A 73 15.81 18.55 22.81
CA MET A 73 16.53 17.39 23.37
C MET A 73 15.59 16.34 23.96
N GLU A 74 14.39 16.73 24.41
CA GLU A 74 13.38 15.79 24.89
C GLU A 74 12.81 15.00 23.71
N LEU A 75 12.37 15.70 22.67
CA LEU A 75 11.84 15.08 21.45
C LEU A 75 12.89 14.20 20.75
N LYS A 76 14.16 14.64 20.73
CA LYS A 76 15.25 13.84 20.17
C LYS A 76 15.42 12.52 20.92
N LYS A 77 15.40 12.53 22.26
CA LYS A 77 15.56 11.30 23.07
C LYS A 77 14.46 10.27 22.83
N CYS A 78 13.25 10.70 22.47
CA CYS A 78 12.16 9.78 22.13
C CYS A 78 12.46 8.91 20.89
N GLY A 79 13.34 9.36 19.99
CA GLY A 79 13.82 8.58 18.85
C GLY A 79 15.22 7.99 19.03
N GLY A 80 15.65 7.75 20.27
CA GLY A 80 16.97 7.21 20.59
C GLY A 80 18.11 8.22 20.51
N SER A 81 19.35 7.74 20.41
CA SER A 81 20.56 8.58 20.46
C SER A 81 20.70 9.52 19.26
N ASN A 82 20.23 9.10 18.09
CA ASN A 82 20.20 9.92 16.88
C ASN A 82 18.88 10.68 16.69
N GLY A 83 17.80 10.27 17.37
CA GLY A 83 16.48 10.91 17.34
C GLY A 83 15.60 10.54 16.16
N HIS A 84 15.95 9.49 15.42
CA HIS A 84 15.26 9.05 14.21
C HIS A 84 14.80 7.58 14.29
N ASP A 85 14.99 6.92 15.43
CA ASP A 85 14.61 5.52 15.58
C ASP A 85 13.09 5.36 15.72
N LEU A 86 12.46 4.77 14.70
CA LEU A 86 11.01 4.56 14.65
C LEU A 86 10.53 3.57 15.73
N GLY A 87 11.36 2.59 16.12
CA GLY A 87 11.05 1.63 17.16
C GLY A 87 11.00 2.29 18.54
N GLU A 88 11.99 3.15 18.83
CA GLU A 88 12.00 3.94 20.07
C GLU A 88 10.82 4.94 20.11
N LEU A 89 10.50 5.60 18.99
CA LEU A 89 9.33 6.49 18.93
C LEU A 89 8.03 5.73 19.22
N LYS A 90 7.83 4.56 18.58
CA LYS A 90 6.67 3.70 18.83
C LYS A 90 6.58 3.30 20.31
N LYS A 91 7.71 2.90 20.91
CA LYS A 91 7.78 2.51 22.33
C LYS A 91 7.41 3.67 23.26
N ASN A 92 7.88 4.89 22.97
CA ASN A 92 7.53 6.09 23.73
C ASN A 92 6.04 6.43 23.62
N ILE A 93 5.45 6.29 22.44
CA ILE A 93 4.00 6.46 22.25
C ILE A 93 3.23 5.47 23.13
N LEU A 94 3.56 4.18 23.04
CA LEU A 94 2.87 3.13 23.80
C LEU A 94 3.00 3.30 25.31
N SER A 95 4.15 3.76 25.80
CA SER A 95 4.39 3.90 27.25
C SER A 95 3.74 5.14 27.86
N SER A 96 3.64 6.24 27.10
CA SER A 96 3.39 7.56 27.69
C SER A 96 2.18 8.29 27.09
N HIS A 97 1.80 7.97 25.85
CA HIS A 97 0.83 8.76 25.09
C HIS A 97 -0.17 7.90 24.30
N PHE A 98 -0.35 6.63 24.66
CA PHE A 98 -1.38 5.76 24.09
C PHE A 98 -2.38 5.36 25.16
N LYS A 99 -3.65 5.69 24.96
CA LYS A 99 -4.72 5.35 25.90
C LYS A 99 -5.74 4.46 25.20
N THR A 100 -6.11 3.37 25.87
CA THR A 100 -7.17 2.47 25.39
C THR A 100 -8.55 2.94 25.82
N ASN A 101 -8.66 3.70 26.92
CA ASN A 101 -9.91 4.25 27.45
C ASN A 101 -11.03 3.20 27.59
N ASP A 102 -10.67 1.95 27.82
CA ASP A 102 -11.57 0.78 27.81
C ASP A 102 -12.37 0.56 26.51
N ILE A 103 -11.98 1.21 25.43
CA ILE A 103 -12.57 1.06 24.10
C ILE A 103 -11.96 -0.20 23.46
N PRO A 104 -12.76 -1.22 23.08
CA PRO A 104 -12.25 -2.49 22.54
C PRO A 104 -11.30 -2.32 21.35
N VAL A 105 -11.67 -1.50 20.36
CA VAL A 105 -10.84 -1.26 19.17
C VAL A 105 -9.47 -0.65 19.51
N LEU A 106 -9.38 0.18 20.57
CA LEU A 106 -8.10 0.73 20.99
C LEU A 106 -7.25 -0.27 21.76
N LYS A 107 -7.86 -1.28 22.40
CA LYS A 107 -7.13 -2.42 22.99
C LYS A 107 -6.52 -3.27 21.89
N GLU A 108 -7.29 -3.58 20.85
CA GLU A 108 -6.80 -4.28 19.66
C GLU A 108 -5.67 -3.51 18.96
N ASP A 109 -5.83 -2.20 18.77
CA ASP A 109 -4.79 -1.33 18.21
C ASP A 109 -3.51 -1.35 19.07
N HIS A 110 -3.65 -1.24 20.40
CA HIS A 110 -2.51 -1.32 21.31
C HIS A 110 -1.81 -2.68 21.24
N ASP A 111 -2.56 -3.78 21.24
CA ASP A 111 -2.02 -5.13 21.16
C ASP A 111 -1.32 -5.39 19.83
N PHE A 112 -1.87 -4.91 18.73
CA PHE A 112 -1.23 -4.93 17.42
C PHE A 112 0.10 -4.15 17.43
N LEU A 113 0.10 -2.90 17.90
CA LEU A 113 1.30 -2.06 17.96
C LEU A 113 2.39 -2.65 18.85
N ARG A 114 2.01 -3.38 19.92
CA ARG A 114 2.92 -3.94 20.91
C ARG A 114 3.48 -5.31 20.54
N ASN A 115 2.65 -6.18 19.95
CA ASN A 115 2.95 -7.61 19.85
C ASN A 115 3.12 -8.12 18.40
N SER A 116 2.86 -7.29 17.38
CA SER A 116 3.01 -7.72 15.98
C SER A 116 4.48 -7.80 15.55
N THR A 117 4.98 -9.02 15.40
CA THR A 117 6.34 -9.29 14.90
C THR A 117 6.54 -8.81 13.46
N GLU A 118 5.49 -8.89 12.63
CA GLU A 118 5.52 -8.39 11.25
C GLU A 118 5.65 -6.87 11.21
N LEU A 119 4.88 -6.15 12.04
CA LEU A 119 5.02 -4.71 12.19
C LEU A 119 6.40 -4.34 12.71
N ASP A 120 6.90 -5.03 13.73
CA ASP A 120 8.23 -4.77 14.29
C ASP A 120 9.33 -4.90 13.23
N ARG A 121 9.25 -5.93 12.39
CA ARG A 121 10.20 -6.12 11.29
C ARG A 121 10.12 -4.99 10.26
N LEU A 122 8.92 -4.56 9.87
CA LEU A 122 8.74 -3.42 8.95
C LEU A 122 9.26 -2.10 9.53
N ILE A 123 8.92 -1.81 10.79
CA ILE A 123 9.40 -0.60 11.49
C ILE A 123 10.92 -0.60 11.60
N TYR A 124 11.53 -1.76 11.89
CA TYR A 124 12.98 -1.90 11.92
C TYR A 124 13.62 -1.59 10.56
N LEU A 125 13.11 -2.18 9.47
CA LEU A 125 13.64 -1.95 8.12
C LEU A 125 13.54 -0.47 7.71
N LEU A 126 12.40 0.18 7.95
CA LEU A 126 12.20 1.61 7.67
C LEU A 126 13.07 2.51 8.57
N SER A 127 13.30 2.10 9.82
CA SER A 127 14.16 2.81 10.77
C SER A 127 15.63 2.74 10.33
N GLU A 128 16.16 1.54 10.05
CA GLU A 128 17.54 1.37 9.58
C GLU A 128 17.81 2.09 8.26
N PHE A 129 16.82 2.03 7.36
CA PHE A 129 16.86 2.79 6.12
C PHE A 129 16.99 4.28 6.36
N GLY A 130 16.10 4.87 7.16
CA GLY A 130 16.12 6.32 7.44
C GLY A 130 17.41 6.79 8.14
N LYS A 131 17.97 5.97 9.02
CA LYS A 131 19.16 6.31 9.82
C LYS A 131 20.45 6.30 9.00
N PHE A 132 20.79 5.17 8.36
CA PHE A 132 22.17 4.95 7.87
C PHE A 132 22.25 4.22 6.53
N ALA A 133 21.31 3.33 6.20
CA ALA A 133 21.49 2.39 5.10
C ALA A 133 21.33 2.99 3.68
N ARG A 134 20.90 4.25 3.56
CA ARG A 134 20.79 4.97 2.26
C ARG A 134 22.10 4.98 1.48
N TYR A 135 23.22 4.93 2.20
CA TYR A 135 24.56 5.01 1.63
C TYR A 135 25.38 3.73 1.88
N HIS A 136 24.73 2.58 2.16
CA HIS A 136 25.42 1.32 2.44
C HIS A 136 26.48 0.97 1.39
N ASN A 137 26.19 1.18 0.10
CA ASN A 137 27.15 0.92 -0.97
C ASN A 137 28.44 1.74 -0.83
N PHE A 138 28.38 2.97 -0.31
CA PHE A 138 29.59 3.77 -0.06
C PHE A 138 30.39 3.23 1.13
N ASP A 139 29.75 2.68 2.16
CA ASP A 139 30.47 2.01 3.24
C ASP A 139 31.30 0.84 2.71
N VAL A 140 30.72 0.05 1.79
CA VAL A 140 31.41 -1.06 1.13
C VAL A 140 32.57 -0.55 0.27
N VAL A 141 32.33 0.44 -0.60
CA VAL A 141 33.35 1.01 -1.50
C VAL A 141 34.54 1.59 -0.72
N THR A 142 34.27 2.24 0.41
CA THR A 142 35.30 2.85 1.27
C THR A 142 35.95 1.88 2.25
N ALA A 143 35.54 0.61 2.25
CA ALA A 143 35.95 -0.38 3.25
C ALA A 143 35.77 0.12 4.69
N ASN A 144 34.62 0.77 4.96
CA ASN A 144 34.29 1.25 6.30
C ASN A 144 34.37 0.09 7.31
N LYS A 145 35.06 0.32 8.44
CA LYS A 145 35.27 -0.69 9.49
C LYS A 145 33.98 -1.11 10.19
N LYS A 146 32.94 -0.28 10.11
CA LYS A 146 31.60 -0.53 10.64
C LYS A 146 30.57 -0.12 9.59
N PRO A 147 30.40 -0.92 8.54
CA PRO A 147 29.44 -0.58 7.49
C PRO A 147 28.02 -0.56 8.07
N SER A 148 27.18 0.31 7.54
CA SER A 148 25.74 0.29 7.81
C SER A 148 25.12 -1.04 7.38
N ILE A 149 23.91 -1.32 7.88
CA ILE A 149 23.20 -2.54 7.55
C ILE A 149 22.76 -2.55 6.08
N ASN A 150 22.88 -3.69 5.42
CA ASN A 150 22.35 -3.88 4.07
C ASN A 150 20.83 -4.09 4.12
N VAL A 151 20.07 -3.00 4.14
CA VAL A 151 18.60 -3.04 4.16
C VAL A 151 18.04 -3.70 2.90
N LYS A 152 18.75 -3.68 1.76
CA LYS A 152 18.31 -4.38 0.54
C LYS A 152 18.10 -5.86 0.81
N SER A 153 19.15 -6.50 1.32
CA SER A 153 19.12 -7.95 1.57
C SER A 153 18.13 -8.32 2.67
N LEU A 154 17.98 -7.49 3.70
CA LEU A 154 16.97 -7.75 4.74
C LEU A 154 15.53 -7.59 4.22
N TRP A 155 15.32 -6.70 3.25
CA TRP A 155 14.03 -6.54 2.58
C TRP A 155 13.71 -7.74 1.67
N GLU A 156 14.66 -8.17 0.86
CA GLU A 156 14.52 -9.37 0.00
C GLU A 156 14.21 -10.62 0.85
N GLU A 157 14.87 -10.77 2.00
CA GLU A 157 14.60 -11.85 2.96
C GLU A 157 13.18 -11.74 3.54
N TYR A 158 12.71 -10.53 3.83
CA TYR A 158 11.36 -10.30 4.33
C TYR A 158 10.29 -10.66 3.30
N GLU A 159 10.43 -10.22 2.04
CA GLU A 159 9.51 -10.58 0.95
C GLU A 159 9.53 -12.08 0.66
N SER A 160 10.72 -12.69 0.67
CA SER A 160 10.87 -14.14 0.53
C SER A 160 10.18 -14.90 1.67
N GLY A 161 10.25 -14.37 2.89
CA GLY A 161 9.54 -14.91 4.06
C GLY A 161 8.02 -14.90 3.88
N ILE A 162 7.46 -13.81 3.34
CA ILE A 162 6.03 -13.73 3.01
C ILE A 162 5.67 -14.80 1.98
N LEU A 163 6.42 -14.87 0.88
CA LEU A 163 6.17 -15.80 -0.22
C LEU A 163 6.23 -17.26 0.27
N THR A 164 7.31 -17.65 0.94
CA THR A 164 7.52 -19.02 1.44
C THR A 164 6.55 -19.45 2.52
N SER A 165 5.96 -18.49 3.27
CA SER A 165 4.94 -18.79 4.28
C SER A 165 3.57 -19.15 3.70
N ASP A 166 3.33 -18.88 2.40
CA ASP A 166 2.06 -19.11 1.73
C ASP A 166 2.23 -20.11 0.55
N PRO A 167 1.85 -21.39 0.75
CA PRO A 167 1.94 -22.41 -0.29
C PRO A 167 1.17 -22.08 -1.58
N ASN A 168 0.10 -21.29 -1.50
CA ASN A 168 -0.68 -20.90 -2.67
C ASN A 168 0.06 -19.82 -3.48
N LEU A 169 0.68 -18.84 -2.82
CA LEU A 169 1.52 -17.86 -3.50
C LEU A 169 2.74 -18.51 -4.14
N MET A 170 3.37 -19.48 -3.46
CA MET A 170 4.47 -20.26 -4.02
C MET A 170 4.09 -20.98 -5.31
N LYS A 171 2.91 -21.59 -5.39
CA LYS A 171 2.46 -22.23 -6.65
C LYS A 171 2.25 -21.22 -7.77
N LYS A 172 1.71 -20.04 -7.45
CA LYS A 172 1.45 -18.99 -8.44
C LYS A 172 2.72 -18.45 -9.08
N ILE A 173 3.86 -18.47 -8.39
CA ILE A 173 5.13 -17.96 -8.93
C ILE A 173 5.69 -18.85 -10.06
N GLU A 174 5.27 -20.10 -10.18
CA GLU A 174 5.66 -20.98 -11.29
C GLU A 174 4.98 -20.56 -12.60
N ASN A 175 3.87 -19.83 -12.53
CA ASN A 175 3.13 -19.33 -13.68
C ASN A 175 3.48 -17.86 -13.97
N ILE A 176 4.14 -17.62 -15.10
CA ILE A 176 4.59 -16.28 -15.50
C ILE A 176 3.43 -15.27 -15.64
N GLU A 177 2.23 -15.72 -16.01
CA GLU A 177 1.05 -14.86 -16.13
C GLU A 177 0.53 -14.38 -14.76
N LEU A 178 0.92 -15.05 -13.67
CA LEU A 178 0.49 -14.74 -12.30
C LEU A 178 1.55 -14.01 -11.47
N HIS A 179 2.76 -13.78 -12.01
CA HIS A 179 3.85 -13.09 -11.30
C HIS A 179 3.42 -11.72 -10.75
N LYS A 180 2.66 -10.96 -11.55
CA LYS A 180 2.15 -9.66 -11.14
C LYS A 180 1.15 -9.76 -9.98
N GLU A 181 0.31 -10.79 -9.98
CA GLU A 181 -0.63 -11.04 -8.89
C GLU A 181 0.11 -11.40 -7.60
N VAL A 182 1.18 -12.19 -7.67
CA VAL A 182 2.04 -12.52 -6.52
C VAL A 182 2.64 -11.25 -5.91
N ILE A 183 3.26 -10.40 -6.73
CA ILE A 183 3.85 -9.13 -6.28
C ILE A 183 2.79 -8.23 -5.65
N ASN A 184 1.65 -8.04 -6.31
CA ASN A 184 0.54 -7.25 -5.78
C ASN A 184 0.04 -7.79 -4.43
N THR A 185 0.05 -9.11 -4.23
CA THR A 185 -0.39 -9.74 -2.98
C THR A 185 0.60 -9.46 -1.84
N ILE A 186 1.90 -9.59 -2.10
CA ILE A 186 2.96 -9.25 -1.13
C ILE A 186 2.86 -7.77 -0.75
N GLN A 187 2.78 -6.89 -1.76
CA GLN A 187 2.64 -5.45 -1.55
C GLN A 187 1.40 -5.10 -0.73
N ARG A 188 0.25 -5.71 -1.05
CA ARG A 188 -0.99 -5.51 -0.30
C ARG A 188 -0.84 -5.91 1.16
N ARG A 189 -0.24 -7.07 1.46
CA ARG A 189 -0.02 -7.51 2.86
C ARG A 189 0.76 -6.47 3.64
N ILE A 190 1.79 -5.90 3.04
CA ILE A 190 2.64 -4.87 3.67
C ILE A 190 1.85 -3.59 3.89
N ILE A 191 1.09 -3.13 2.89
CA ILE A 191 0.23 -1.95 3.02
C ILE A 191 -0.81 -2.14 4.11
N ILE A 192 -1.44 -3.32 4.23
CA ILE A 192 -2.40 -3.61 5.31
C ILE A 192 -1.76 -3.37 6.68
N ILE A 193 -0.54 -3.86 6.90
CA ILE A 193 0.16 -3.72 8.19
C ILE A 193 0.46 -2.24 8.47
N LEU A 194 0.92 -1.50 7.45
CA LEU A 194 1.26 -0.09 7.59
C LEU A 194 0.04 0.82 7.72
N GLU A 195 -1.07 0.54 7.02
CA GLU A 195 -2.35 1.23 7.20
C GLU A 195 -2.88 1.00 8.61
N LYS A 196 -2.85 -0.24 9.11
CA LYS A 196 -3.19 -0.55 10.51
C LYS A 196 -2.33 0.28 11.46
N PHE A 197 -1.01 0.35 11.24
CA PHE A 197 -0.10 1.16 12.05
C PHE A 197 -0.51 2.63 12.11
N VAL A 198 -0.75 3.25 10.95
CA VAL A 198 -1.18 4.67 10.87
C VAL A 198 -2.55 4.86 11.51
N ARG A 199 -3.48 3.95 11.26
CA ARG A 199 -4.84 3.98 11.84
C ARG A 199 -4.80 3.88 13.37
N SER A 200 -4.02 2.95 13.93
CA SER A 200 -3.88 2.76 15.38
C SER A 200 -3.31 4.00 16.06
N ILE A 201 -2.32 4.68 15.47
CA ILE A 201 -1.81 5.97 15.97
C ILE A 201 -2.87 7.07 15.78
N GLY A 202 -3.45 7.18 14.59
CA GLY A 202 -4.43 8.22 14.25
C GLY A 202 -5.67 8.21 15.15
N ARG A 203 -6.15 7.02 15.54
CA ARG A 203 -7.30 6.90 16.46
C ARG A 203 -7.05 7.51 17.84
N GLN A 204 -5.79 7.72 18.23
CA GLN A 204 -5.49 8.43 19.47
C GLN A 204 -5.88 9.91 19.42
N PHE A 205 -5.88 10.52 18.23
CA PHE A 205 -6.29 11.92 18.04
C PHE A 205 -7.78 12.12 18.33
N THR A 206 -8.58 11.06 18.26
CA THR A 206 -10.03 11.09 18.48
C THR A 206 -10.41 10.27 19.72
N MET A 207 -10.49 8.94 19.57
CA MET A 207 -10.96 8.00 20.59
C MET A 207 -9.99 7.87 21.77
N GLY A 208 -8.68 7.93 21.50
CA GLY A 208 -7.65 7.84 22.55
C GLY A 208 -7.50 9.10 23.39
N LYS A 209 -8.14 10.22 23.00
CA LYS A 209 -8.07 11.50 23.73
C LYS A 209 -6.62 11.95 23.97
N LEU A 210 -5.83 12.00 22.89
CA LEU A 210 -4.44 12.44 22.93
C LEU A 210 -4.30 13.88 23.44
N GLY A 211 -5.27 14.73 23.14
CA GLY A 211 -5.39 16.08 23.69
C GLY A 211 -6.34 16.96 22.89
N ALA A 212 -6.69 18.12 23.45
CA ALA A 212 -7.67 19.02 22.82
C ALA A 212 -7.18 19.55 21.46
N ILE A 213 -5.89 19.87 21.33
CA ILE A 213 -5.29 20.35 20.08
C ILE A 213 -5.20 19.20 19.06
N ALA A 214 -4.79 18.01 19.48
CA ALA A 214 -4.76 16.84 18.60
C ALA A 214 -6.14 16.53 18.00
N LEU A 215 -7.20 16.65 18.81
CA LEU A 215 -8.57 16.46 18.34
C LEU A 215 -8.96 17.46 17.25
N GLN A 216 -8.56 18.73 17.38
CA GLN A 216 -8.82 19.75 16.35
C GLN A 216 -8.13 19.42 15.02
N TYR A 217 -6.96 18.78 15.06
CA TYR A 217 -6.18 18.41 13.88
C TYR A 217 -6.43 16.98 13.38
N SER A 218 -7.31 16.24 14.03
CA SER A 218 -7.64 14.85 13.69
C SER A 218 -8.13 14.67 12.26
N SER A 219 -8.70 15.73 11.66
CA SER A 219 -9.18 15.74 10.28
C SER A 219 -8.12 15.42 9.24
N VAL A 220 -6.84 15.70 9.53
CA VAL A 220 -5.73 15.34 8.64
C VAL A 220 -5.65 13.82 8.44
N TYR A 221 -5.86 13.05 9.50
CA TYR A 221 -5.75 11.59 9.48
C TYR A 221 -7.11 10.88 9.41
N HIS A 222 -8.23 11.61 9.25
CA HIS A 222 -9.55 11.01 9.09
C HIS A 222 -9.61 9.89 8.05
N PRO A 223 -8.98 10.00 6.87
CA PRO A 223 -8.97 8.93 5.88
C PRO A 223 -8.41 7.61 6.41
N PHE A 224 -7.42 7.64 7.30
CA PHE A 224 -6.88 6.43 7.94
C PHE A 224 -7.68 6.00 9.16
N ILE A 225 -8.13 6.94 9.99
CA ILE A 225 -8.92 6.67 11.21
C ILE A 225 -10.20 5.89 10.87
N MET A 226 -10.83 6.22 9.75
CA MET A 226 -12.10 5.65 9.29
C MET A 226 -11.95 4.36 8.48
N LEU A 227 -10.72 3.90 8.17
CA LEU A 227 -10.52 2.64 7.46
C LEU A 227 -11.08 1.47 8.28
N ARG A 228 -12.04 0.76 7.68
CA ARG A 228 -12.55 -0.51 8.21
C ARG A 228 -11.62 -1.66 7.87
N ASP A 229 -11.75 -2.77 8.58
CA ASP A 229 -10.82 -3.90 8.41
C ASP A 229 -10.93 -4.53 7.03
N GLU A 230 -12.14 -4.56 6.46
CA GLU A 230 -12.41 -5.03 5.11
C GLU A 230 -11.85 -4.11 4.01
N GLU A 231 -11.53 -2.85 4.33
CA GLU A 231 -11.00 -1.86 3.39
C GLU A 231 -9.46 -1.85 3.34
N LEU A 232 -8.80 -2.52 4.28
CA LEU A 232 -7.34 -2.51 4.38
C LEU A 232 -6.68 -3.14 3.15
N GLY A 233 -5.68 -2.44 2.64
CA GLY A 233 -4.89 -2.81 1.46
C GLY A 233 -5.64 -2.68 0.14
N THR A 234 -6.86 -2.12 0.15
CA THR A 234 -7.69 -1.99 -1.05
C THR A 234 -7.58 -0.62 -1.71
N LYS A 235 -7.12 0.41 -0.99
CA LYS A 235 -7.00 1.77 -1.53
C LYS A 235 -5.87 1.84 -2.57
N ASN A 236 -6.18 2.45 -3.71
CA ASN A 236 -5.19 2.77 -4.73
C ASN A 236 -4.51 4.11 -4.39
N TYR A 237 -3.31 4.07 -3.82
CA TYR A 237 -2.52 5.25 -3.48
C TYR A 237 -1.75 5.81 -4.69
N ARG A 238 -1.63 5.04 -5.79
CA ARG A 238 -0.90 5.45 -7.00
C ARG A 238 -1.46 6.73 -7.60
N GLU A 239 -2.76 7.00 -7.44
CA GLU A 239 -3.43 8.22 -7.90
C GLU A 239 -2.77 9.52 -7.40
N THR A 240 -2.09 9.45 -6.26
CA THR A 240 -1.37 10.58 -5.67
C THR A 240 0.03 10.78 -6.27
N THR A 241 0.58 9.79 -6.96
CA THR A 241 1.93 9.80 -7.55
C THR A 241 1.96 10.55 -8.89
N THR A 242 3.07 11.21 -9.20
CA THR A 242 3.28 11.85 -10.50
C THR A 242 3.41 10.83 -11.62
N ARG A 243 4.02 9.67 -11.34
CA ARG A 243 4.20 8.58 -12.32
C ARG A 243 2.88 8.05 -12.84
N TYR A 244 1.89 7.82 -11.97
CA TYR A 244 0.56 7.41 -12.38
C TYR A 244 -0.08 8.43 -13.32
N LYS A 245 0.05 9.73 -13.00
CA LYS A 245 -0.49 10.82 -13.81
C LYS A 245 0.19 10.96 -15.19
N THR A 246 1.44 10.53 -15.33
CA THR A 246 2.19 10.61 -16.59
C THR A 246 2.14 9.33 -17.43
N ASN A 247 2.02 8.15 -16.81
CA ASN A 247 2.12 6.85 -17.48
C ASN A 247 0.78 6.14 -17.71
N SER A 248 -0.38 6.76 -17.45
CA SER A 248 -1.67 6.10 -17.70
C SER A 248 -1.71 5.64 -19.16
N LYS A 249 -1.53 4.33 -19.40
CA LYS A 249 -1.73 3.77 -20.73
C LYS A 249 -3.23 3.88 -20.92
N LYS A 250 -3.67 4.74 -21.83
CA LYS A 250 -5.10 5.00 -21.93
C LYS A 250 -5.80 3.68 -22.28
N PRO A 251 -6.81 3.28 -21.49
CA PRO A 251 -7.58 2.11 -21.83
C PRO A 251 -8.25 2.32 -23.19
N HIS A 252 -8.43 1.24 -23.94
CA HIS A 252 -9.01 1.33 -25.27
C HIS A 252 -10.51 1.51 -25.16
N LYS A 253 -11.01 2.68 -25.56
CA LYS A 253 -12.45 2.93 -25.61
C LYS A 253 -13.04 2.17 -26.79
N ARG A 254 -14.00 1.29 -26.50
CA ARG A 254 -14.65 0.47 -27.54
C ARG A 254 -15.36 1.33 -28.57
N ASN A 255 -15.26 0.87 -29.81
CA ASN A 255 -15.96 1.44 -30.95
C ASN A 255 -16.87 0.37 -31.62
N ILE A 256 -17.62 0.80 -32.63
CA ILE A 256 -18.59 -0.05 -33.34
C ILE A 256 -17.92 -1.28 -33.97
N LYS A 257 -16.67 -1.15 -34.44
CA LYS A 257 -15.92 -2.28 -35.01
C LYS A 257 -15.60 -3.33 -33.94
N ASP A 258 -15.23 -2.92 -32.73
CA ASP A 258 -14.94 -3.84 -31.63
C ASP A 258 -16.19 -4.66 -31.27
N GLU A 259 -17.37 -4.02 -31.23
CA GLU A 259 -18.66 -4.69 -31.01
C GLU A 259 -19.04 -5.68 -32.12
N ILE A 260 -18.61 -5.41 -33.36
CA ILE A 260 -18.77 -6.32 -34.50
C ILE A 260 -17.79 -7.49 -34.36
N ASP A 261 -16.52 -7.22 -34.09
CA ASP A 261 -15.49 -8.25 -33.98
C ASP A 261 -15.83 -9.26 -32.87
N ILE A 262 -16.37 -8.82 -31.74
CA ILE A 262 -16.79 -9.72 -30.65
C ILE A 262 -17.91 -10.69 -31.07
N LYS A 263 -18.79 -10.27 -31.98
CA LYS A 263 -19.91 -11.08 -32.45
C LYS A 263 -19.54 -11.99 -33.61
N PHE A 264 -18.67 -11.53 -34.51
CA PHE A 264 -18.43 -12.18 -35.80
C PHE A 264 -17.01 -12.73 -35.97
N ASN A 265 -16.06 -12.35 -35.13
CA ASN A 265 -14.70 -12.88 -35.18
C ASN A 265 -14.64 -14.25 -34.48
N ASN A 266 -14.36 -15.30 -35.25
CA ASN A 266 -14.25 -16.65 -34.71
C ASN A 266 -13.10 -16.80 -33.70
N ASN A 267 -12.08 -15.96 -33.78
CA ASN A 267 -10.94 -15.97 -32.89
C ASN A 267 -11.24 -15.36 -31.52
N TYR A 268 -12.38 -14.68 -31.37
CA TYR A 268 -12.76 -14.01 -30.13
C TYR A 268 -13.82 -14.86 -29.41
N ALA A 269 -13.63 -15.08 -28.13
CA ALA A 269 -14.63 -15.68 -27.25
C ALA A 269 -14.88 -14.71 -26.09
N HIS A 270 -16.14 -14.48 -25.74
CA HIS A 270 -16.50 -13.48 -24.74
C HIS A 270 -17.63 -13.97 -23.84
N GLN A 271 -17.70 -13.41 -22.64
CA GLN A 271 -18.76 -13.67 -21.69
C GLN A 271 -19.04 -12.42 -20.86
N HIS A 272 -20.32 -12.12 -20.66
CA HIS A 272 -20.77 -11.12 -19.71
C HIS A 272 -20.92 -11.75 -18.33
N ILE A 273 -20.39 -11.11 -17.28
CA ILE A 273 -20.41 -11.62 -15.92
C ILE A 273 -20.90 -10.51 -15.00
N ARG A 274 -21.90 -10.83 -14.16
CA ARG A 274 -22.37 -9.95 -13.10
C ARG A 274 -21.87 -10.43 -11.74
N LYS A 275 -21.72 -9.48 -10.81
CA LYS A 275 -21.22 -9.73 -9.46
C LYS A 275 -22.12 -10.67 -8.64
N ASP A 276 -23.43 -10.57 -8.81
CA ASP A 276 -24.42 -11.42 -8.14
C ASP A 276 -24.46 -12.84 -8.72
N GLU A 277 -23.97 -13.03 -9.94
CA GLU A 277 -23.88 -14.32 -10.64
C GLU A 277 -22.51 -15.01 -10.43
N PHE A 278 -21.52 -14.30 -9.88
CA PHE A 278 -20.17 -14.82 -9.71
C PHE A 278 -19.99 -15.52 -8.36
N GLU A 279 -19.73 -16.83 -8.40
CA GLU A 279 -19.38 -17.60 -7.21
C GLU A 279 -17.92 -17.34 -6.81
N GLY A 280 -17.71 -16.44 -5.86
CA GLY A 280 -16.40 -16.16 -5.26
C GLY A 280 -16.16 -14.70 -4.90
N ASP A 281 -14.91 -14.36 -4.64
CA ASP A 281 -14.51 -12.99 -4.32
C ASP A 281 -14.47 -12.11 -5.58
N TRP A 282 -15.49 -11.27 -5.75
CA TRP A 282 -15.56 -10.33 -6.87
C TRP A 282 -14.41 -9.31 -6.85
N PRO A 283 -13.55 -9.25 -7.88
CA PRO A 283 -12.31 -8.47 -7.86
C PRO A 283 -12.43 -7.08 -8.48
N PHE A 284 -13.60 -6.64 -8.96
CA PHE A 284 -13.76 -5.33 -9.61
C PHE A 284 -14.56 -4.35 -8.73
N TYR A 285 -14.31 -3.04 -8.90
CA TYR A 285 -15.13 -2.02 -8.22
C TYR A 285 -16.53 -1.88 -8.82
N HIS A 286 -16.72 -2.34 -10.06
CA HIS A 286 -17.97 -2.27 -10.82
C HIS A 286 -18.79 -3.56 -10.67
N GLU A 287 -20.10 -3.48 -10.88
CA GLU A 287 -21.05 -4.59 -10.64
C GLU A 287 -21.09 -5.61 -11.78
N GLU A 288 -20.59 -5.27 -12.97
CA GLU A 288 -20.53 -6.17 -14.12
C GLU A 288 -19.29 -5.92 -14.97
N VAL A 289 -18.82 -6.97 -15.64
CA VAL A 289 -17.69 -6.92 -16.57
C VAL A 289 -17.95 -7.84 -17.77
N ILE A 290 -17.27 -7.55 -18.88
CA ILE A 290 -17.19 -8.49 -20.01
C ILE A 290 -15.76 -9.02 -20.06
N ILE A 291 -15.60 -10.34 -20.01
CA ILE A 291 -14.30 -10.96 -20.27
C ILE A 291 -14.23 -11.45 -21.71
N GLU A 292 -13.03 -11.41 -22.26
CA GLU A 292 -12.75 -11.80 -23.63
C GLU A 292 -11.41 -12.53 -23.72
N CYS A 293 -11.36 -13.57 -24.54
CA CYS A 293 -10.12 -14.21 -24.98
C CYS A 293 -9.98 -14.07 -26.49
N ARG A 294 -8.89 -13.42 -26.91
CA ARG A 294 -8.51 -13.23 -28.32
C ARG A 294 -7.35 -14.17 -28.67
N ASP A 295 -7.52 -14.92 -29.76
CA ASP A 295 -6.49 -15.80 -30.33
C ASP A 295 -5.86 -16.76 -29.28
N ASP A 296 -6.70 -17.34 -28.43
CA ASP A 296 -6.41 -18.40 -27.44
C ASP A 296 -5.62 -18.00 -26.17
N HIS A 297 -5.03 -16.81 -26.11
CA HIS A 297 -4.16 -16.46 -24.96
C HIS A 297 -4.18 -14.99 -24.54
N TRP A 298 -4.79 -14.08 -25.31
CA TRP A 298 -4.90 -12.68 -24.91
C TRP A 298 -6.20 -12.43 -24.16
N CYS A 299 -6.11 -12.30 -22.83
CA CYS A 299 -7.26 -12.11 -21.96
C CYS A 299 -7.50 -10.60 -21.72
N ILE A 300 -8.72 -10.15 -21.99
CA ILE A 300 -9.14 -8.75 -21.88
C ILE A 300 -10.39 -8.69 -21.00
N VAL A 301 -10.51 -7.61 -20.24
CA VAL A 301 -11.73 -7.28 -19.51
C VAL A 301 -12.21 -5.90 -19.93
N THR A 302 -13.51 -5.78 -20.15
CA THR A 302 -14.17 -4.53 -20.47
C THR A 302 -15.00 -4.07 -19.30
N ILE A 303 -14.76 -2.84 -18.88
CA ILE A 303 -15.46 -2.20 -17.76
C ILE A 303 -15.87 -0.81 -18.24
N GLU A 304 -17.16 -0.48 -18.14
CA GLU A 304 -17.73 0.80 -18.62
C GLU A 304 -17.34 1.16 -20.07
N GLY A 305 -17.29 0.16 -20.96
CA GLY A 305 -16.97 0.35 -22.39
C GLY A 305 -15.49 0.61 -22.68
N GLN A 306 -14.61 0.33 -21.73
CA GLN A 306 -13.16 0.47 -21.87
C GLN A 306 -12.47 -0.89 -21.67
N ASP A 307 -11.54 -1.23 -22.57
CA ASP A 307 -10.77 -2.48 -22.52
C ASP A 307 -9.49 -2.31 -21.67
N TYR A 308 -9.27 -3.31 -20.82
CA TYR A 308 -8.09 -3.48 -19.98
C TYR A 308 -7.50 -4.87 -20.18
N ALA A 309 -6.19 -5.02 -19.98
CA ALA A 309 -5.54 -6.32 -20.00
C ALA A 309 -5.79 -7.09 -18.70
N LEU A 310 -6.27 -8.34 -18.81
CA LEU A 310 -6.33 -9.28 -17.70
C LEU A 310 -4.99 -10.00 -17.47
N ASN A 311 -4.19 -10.19 -18.53
CA ASN A 311 -2.91 -10.90 -18.44
C ASN A 311 -1.76 -10.16 -19.16
N GLY A 312 -0.52 -10.63 -18.93
CA GLY A 312 0.69 -9.96 -19.45
C GLY A 312 0.76 -10.00 -20.98
N ALA A 313 0.32 -11.11 -21.57
CA ALA A 313 0.28 -11.28 -23.02
C ALA A 313 -0.61 -10.22 -23.71
N ALA A 314 -1.82 -9.97 -23.20
CA ALA A 314 -2.72 -8.96 -23.74
C ALA A 314 -2.16 -7.54 -23.58
N GLN A 315 -1.55 -7.24 -22.42
CA GLN A 315 -0.88 -5.97 -22.18
C GLN A 315 0.26 -5.72 -23.19
N GLY A 316 1.07 -6.74 -23.48
CA GLY A 316 2.17 -6.65 -24.44
C GLY A 316 1.70 -6.45 -25.88
N LYS A 317 0.70 -7.23 -26.30
CA LYS A 317 0.15 -7.25 -27.67
C LYS A 317 -0.65 -6.00 -28.01
N TYR A 318 -1.63 -5.67 -27.16
CA TYR A 318 -2.59 -4.60 -27.42
C TYR A 318 -2.20 -3.26 -26.79
N LYS A 319 -1.10 -3.22 -26.03
CA LYS A 319 -0.64 -2.03 -25.29
C LYS A 319 -1.70 -1.50 -24.30
N LEU A 320 -2.62 -2.37 -23.87
CA LEU A 320 -3.64 -2.05 -22.87
C LEU A 320 -3.01 -1.91 -21.49
N GLU A 321 -3.62 -1.08 -20.66
CA GLU A 321 -3.28 -1.00 -19.24
C GLU A 321 -3.77 -2.27 -18.53
N ALA A 322 -2.99 -2.79 -17.59
CA ALA A 322 -3.45 -3.93 -16.79
C ALA A 322 -4.58 -3.46 -15.87
N VAL A 323 -5.58 -4.30 -15.67
CA VAL A 323 -6.80 -3.91 -14.92
C VAL A 323 -6.53 -3.42 -13.49
N HIS A 324 -5.53 -3.99 -12.80
CA HIS A 324 -5.09 -3.50 -11.49
C HIS A 324 -4.33 -2.17 -11.57
N ASP A 325 -3.54 -1.95 -12.63
CA ASP A 325 -2.80 -0.69 -12.79
C ASP A 325 -3.74 0.46 -13.11
N ALA A 326 -4.78 0.19 -13.89
CA ALA A 326 -5.83 1.14 -14.18
C ALA A 326 -6.71 1.47 -12.95
N GLY A 327 -6.55 0.75 -11.84
CA GLY A 327 -7.39 0.93 -10.65
C GLY A 327 -8.81 0.39 -10.78
N MET A 328 -9.08 -0.45 -11.80
CA MET A 328 -10.42 -1.00 -12.03
C MET A 328 -10.66 -2.31 -11.28
N ALA A 329 -9.57 -3.02 -10.94
CA ALA A 329 -9.61 -4.20 -10.07
C ALA A 329 -9.11 -3.86 -8.66
N ILE A 330 -9.88 -4.30 -7.67
CA ILE A 330 -9.60 -4.16 -6.23
C ILE A 330 -8.27 -4.82 -5.93
N LEU A 331 -7.35 -4.04 -5.36
CA LEU A 331 -6.00 -4.52 -5.05
C LEU A 331 -6.05 -5.75 -4.13
N GLY A 332 -5.32 -6.79 -4.58
CA GLY A 332 -5.18 -8.10 -3.94
C GLY A 332 -6.47 -8.90 -3.75
N LYS A 333 -7.52 -8.59 -4.52
CA LYS A 333 -8.46 -9.63 -4.95
C LYS A 333 -7.93 -10.29 -6.21
N SER A 334 -8.10 -11.59 -6.32
CA SER A 334 -7.54 -12.37 -7.43
C SER A 334 -8.38 -12.15 -8.69
N ILE A 335 -7.72 -11.78 -9.79
CA ILE A 335 -8.31 -11.81 -11.14
C ILE A 335 -8.05 -13.14 -11.85
N SER A 336 -7.28 -14.05 -11.24
CA SER A 336 -7.00 -15.39 -11.79
C SER A 336 -8.26 -16.13 -12.25
N PRO A 337 -9.38 -16.16 -11.49
CA PRO A 337 -10.60 -16.82 -11.95
C PRO A 337 -11.11 -16.26 -13.28
N PHE A 338 -10.98 -14.95 -13.51
CA PHE A 338 -11.42 -14.30 -14.75
C PHE A 338 -10.46 -14.58 -15.91
N ILE A 339 -9.15 -14.74 -15.64
CA ILE A 339 -8.18 -15.21 -16.64
C ILE A 339 -8.52 -16.65 -17.04
N ASP A 340 -8.75 -17.54 -16.07
CA ASP A 340 -9.09 -18.94 -16.31
C ASP A 340 -10.40 -19.09 -17.07
N MET A 341 -11.43 -18.33 -16.67
CA MET A 341 -12.70 -18.26 -17.40
C MET A 341 -12.48 -17.81 -18.85
N ALA A 342 -11.72 -16.73 -19.07
CA ALA A 342 -11.45 -16.22 -20.41
C ALA A 342 -10.75 -17.28 -21.28
N LEU A 343 -9.71 -17.94 -20.75
CA LEU A 343 -9.00 -19.01 -21.47
C LEU A 343 -9.90 -20.21 -21.78
N ASN A 344 -10.83 -20.56 -20.88
CA ASN A 344 -11.75 -21.67 -21.08
C ASN A 344 -12.85 -21.38 -22.10
N LEU A 345 -13.33 -20.13 -22.22
CA LEU A 345 -14.32 -19.74 -23.24
C LEU A 345 -13.90 -20.17 -24.65
N LYS A 346 -12.60 -20.12 -24.94
CA LYS A 346 -12.07 -20.49 -26.24
C LYS A 346 -11.93 -22.00 -26.43
N LYS A 347 -11.59 -22.73 -25.37
CA LYS A 347 -11.58 -24.21 -25.37
C LYS A 347 -12.98 -24.75 -25.65
N ASP A 348 -14.00 -24.19 -25.02
CA ASP A 348 -15.39 -24.61 -25.20
C ASP A 348 -15.90 -24.28 -26.60
N LYS A 349 -15.54 -23.11 -27.15
CA LYS A 349 -15.88 -22.73 -28.53
C LYS A 349 -15.23 -23.65 -29.57
N ASN A 350 -13.99 -24.08 -29.33
CA ASN A 350 -13.28 -25.00 -30.22
C ASN A 350 -13.75 -26.47 -30.08
N ALA A 351 -14.36 -26.85 -28.96
CA ALA A 351 -14.93 -28.19 -28.74
C ALA A 351 -16.33 -28.39 -29.34
N GLN A 352 -17.01 -27.29 -29.70
CA GLN A 352 -18.34 -27.29 -30.34
C GLN A 352 -18.30 -27.16 -31.87
N GLN A 353 -17.10 -27.01 -32.45
CA GLN A 353 -16.82 -27.04 -33.89
C GLN A 353 -16.24 -28.39 -34.28
#